data_AF-A0A1L0BDQ4-F1
#
_entry.id   AF-A0A1L0BDQ4-F1
#
_cell.length_a   1.000
_cell.length_b   1.000
_cell.length_c   1.000
_cell.angle_alpha   90.00
_cell.angle_beta   90.00
_cell.angle_gamma   90.00
#
_symmetry.space_group_name_H-M   'P 1'
#
loop_
_entity.id
_entity.type
_entity.pdbx_description
1 polymer ?
#
loop_
_entity_poly.entity_id
_entity_poly.type
_entity_poly.pdbx_seq_one_letter_code
_entity_poly.pdbx_strand_id
1 'polypeptide(L)'
;MTKLNLTTEQQASVDGTISFILNSQRSPILRRPDELGMEYQDIFFPALDGVNLEGWFIPTKSSSNKLVICNHFMPGNRYGFAGHLPQY
;
A
#
# COMPACT_ATOMS: atom_id res chain seq x y z
N MET A 1 -22.70 -14.16 -16.30
CA MET A 1 -22.25 -12.76 -16.42
C MET A 1 -22.67 -12.24 -17.78
N THR A 2 -23.46 -11.18 -17.82
CA THR A 2 -23.82 -10.50 -19.07
C THR A 2 -22.57 -9.83 -19.62
N LYS A 3 -22.13 -10.20 -20.83
CA LYS A 3 -21.02 -9.51 -21.48
C LYS A 3 -21.50 -8.09 -21.81
N LEU A 4 -20.81 -7.09 -21.27
CA LEU A 4 -21.00 -5.70 -21.70
C LEU A 4 -20.56 -5.61 -23.17
N ASN A 5 -21.41 -5.06 -24.03
CA ASN A 5 -21.05 -4.79 -25.42
C ASN A 5 -20.27 -3.46 -25.46
N LEU A 6 -18.97 -3.54 -25.19
CA LEU A 6 -18.05 -2.40 -25.26
C LEU A 6 -17.58 -2.19 -26.70
N THR A 7 -17.39 -0.93 -27.09
CA THR A 7 -16.63 -0.61 -28.31
C THR A 7 -15.16 -1.02 -28.12
N THR A 8 -14.41 -1.14 -29.21
CA THR A 8 -12.96 -1.43 -29.16
C THR A 8 -12.19 -0.41 -28.31
N GLU A 9 -12.55 0.88 -28.41
CA GLU A 9 -11.93 1.96 -27.64
C GLU A 9 -12.25 1.83 -26.13
N GLN A 10 -13.50 1.53 -25.80
CA GLN A 10 -13.92 1.30 -24.40
C GLN A 10 -13.21 0.08 -23.81
N GLN A 11 -13.10 -1.01 -24.57
CA GLN A 11 -12.38 -2.20 -24.14
C GLN A 11 -10.90 -1.89 -23.88
N ALA A 12 -10.24 -1.15 -24.78
CA ALA A 12 -8.85 -0.75 -24.60
C ALA A 12 -8.63 0.12 -23.35
N SER A 13 -9.56 1.02 -23.04
CA SER A 13 -9.51 1.84 -21.82
C SER A 13 -9.68 1.00 -20.54
N VAL A 14 -10.61 0.04 -20.56
CA VAL A 14 -10.80 -0.93 -19.46
C VAL A 14 -9.55 -1.77 -19.26
N ASP A 15 -9.00 -2.34 -20.33
CA ASP A 15 -7.80 -3.17 -20.27
C ASP A 15 -6.59 -2.39 -19.75
N GLY A 16 -6.43 -1.12 -20.17
CA GLY A 16 -5.40 -0.23 -19.66
C GLY A 16 -5.53 0.01 -18.15
N THR A 17 -6.75 0.23 -17.66
CA THR A 17 -7.04 0.44 -16.23
C THR A 17 -6.79 -0.84 -15.42
N ILE A 18 -7.23 -2.00 -15.93
CA ILE A 18 -6.97 -3.31 -15.29
C ILE A 18 -5.47 -3.55 -15.20
N SER A 19 -4.73 -3.33 -16.29
CA SER A 19 -3.28 -3.53 -16.32
C SER A 19 -2.58 -2.63 -15.30
N PHE A 20 -2.98 -1.35 -15.21
CA PHE A 20 -2.46 -0.40 -14.23
C PHE A 20 -2.72 -0.86 -12.78
N ILE A 21 -3.94 -1.30 -12.47
CA ILE A 21 -4.28 -1.74 -11.10
C ILE A 21 -3.53 -3.01 -10.72
N LEU A 22 -3.51 -4.01 -11.60
CA LEU A 22 -2.92 -5.32 -11.31
C LEU A 22 -1.39 -5.30 -11.27
N ASN A 23 -0.76 -4.44 -12.08
CA ASN A 23 0.69 -4.41 -12.27
C ASN A 23 1.33 -3.07 -11.85
N SER A 24 0.67 -2.31 -10.98
CA SER A 24 1.22 -1.05 -10.47
C SER A 24 2.57 -1.27 -9.79
N GLN A 25 3.51 -0.37 -10.06
CA GLN A 25 4.82 -0.42 -9.43
C GLN A 25 4.70 -0.18 -7.92
N ARG A 26 5.37 -1.02 -7.13
CA ARG A 26 5.44 -0.86 -5.67
C ARG A 26 6.47 0.20 -5.32
N SER A 27 6.03 1.28 -4.67
CA SER A 27 6.93 2.27 -4.06
C SER A 27 7.96 1.59 -3.15
N PRO A 28 9.25 1.98 -3.18
CA PRO A 28 10.25 1.44 -2.27
C PRO A 28 10.04 1.95 -0.85
N ILE A 29 10.61 1.24 0.12
CA ILE A 29 10.77 1.73 1.50
C ILE A 29 12.17 2.35 1.59
N LEU A 30 12.25 3.67 1.74
CA LEU A 30 13.55 4.38 1.74
C LEU A 30 14.07 4.70 3.13
N ARG A 31 13.20 4.74 4.16
CA ARG A 31 13.60 4.81 5.58
C ARG A 31 12.70 3.99 6.47
N ARG A 32 13.18 3.73 7.68
CA ARG A 32 12.52 2.96 8.74
C ARG A 32 12.37 3.77 10.04
N PRO A 33 11.49 3.37 10.98
CA PRO A 33 11.24 4.12 12.21
C PRO A 33 12.45 4.26 13.14
N ASP A 34 13.31 3.25 13.22
CA ASP A 34 14.57 3.26 14.01
C ASP A 34 15.56 4.33 13.56
N GLU A 35 15.61 4.64 12.26
CA GLU A 35 16.41 5.76 11.73
C GLU A 35 15.97 7.13 12.29
N LEU A 36 14.77 7.20 12.85
CA LEU A 36 14.22 8.37 13.54
C LEU A 36 14.25 8.21 15.08
N GLY A 37 14.93 7.19 15.60
CA GLY A 37 15.03 6.91 17.03
C GLY A 37 13.73 6.35 17.63
N MET A 38 12.88 5.72 16.82
CA MET A 38 11.63 5.10 17.26
C MET A 38 11.80 3.59 17.44
N GLU A 39 11.33 3.05 18.57
CA GLU A 39 11.12 1.61 18.69
C GLU A 39 9.99 1.18 17.76
N TYR A 40 10.15 0.04 17.10
CA TYR A 40 9.12 -0.56 16.26
C TYR A 40 9.34 -2.06 16.09
N GLN A 41 8.32 -2.75 15.60
CA GLN A 41 8.36 -4.16 15.24
C GLN A 41 7.76 -4.33 13.84
N ASP A 42 8.41 -5.11 12.98
CA ASP A 42 7.77 -5.60 11.76
C ASP A 42 6.66 -6.58 12.17
N ILE A 43 5.44 -6.33 11.69
CA ILE A 43 4.27 -7.18 11.94
C ILE A 43 3.71 -7.71 10.63
N PHE A 44 3.21 -8.94 10.67
CA PHE A 44 2.64 -9.65 9.53
C PHE A 44 1.32 -10.29 9.96
N PHE A 45 0.25 -10.02 9.24
CA PHE A 45 -1.05 -10.60 9.56
C PHE A 45 -1.91 -10.82 8.29
N PRO A 46 -2.67 -11.92 8.21
CA PRO A 46 -3.55 -12.17 7.08
C PRO A 46 -4.79 -11.27 7.15
N ALA A 47 -5.19 -10.71 6.01
CA ALA A 47 -6.51 -10.15 5.80
C ALA A 47 -7.56 -11.27 5.61
N LEU A 48 -8.85 -10.91 5.63
CA LEU A 48 -9.95 -11.87 5.49
C LEU A 48 -9.93 -12.63 4.16
N ASP A 49 -9.37 -12.03 3.11
CA ASP A 49 -9.21 -12.63 1.78
C ASP A 49 -7.90 -13.42 1.62
N GLY A 50 -7.12 -13.56 2.71
CA GLY A 50 -5.85 -14.29 2.71
C GLY A 50 -4.64 -13.48 2.24
N VAL A 51 -4.80 -12.21 1.89
CA VAL A 51 -3.66 -11.34 1.58
C VAL A 51 -2.85 -11.10 2.86
N ASN A 52 -1.56 -11.43 2.84
CA ASN A 52 -0.67 -11.10 3.96
C ASN A 52 -0.35 -9.60 3.91
N LEU A 53 -0.76 -8.90 4.98
CA LEU A 53 -0.45 -7.49 5.19
C LEU A 53 0.81 -7.38 6.04
N GLU A 54 1.63 -6.39 5.69
CA GLU A 54 2.84 -6.04 6.41
C GLU A 54 2.73 -4.63 6.98
N GLY A 55 3.19 -4.44 8.22
CA GLY A 55 3.17 -3.14 8.86
C GLY A 55 4.30 -2.93 9.86
N TRP A 56 4.35 -1.73 10.40
CA TRP A 56 5.18 -1.41 11.57
C TRP A 56 4.27 -1.18 12.77
N PHE A 57 4.46 -1.98 13.81
CA PHE A 57 3.91 -1.67 15.11
C PHE A 57 4.89 -0.78 15.87
N ILE A 58 4.43 0.41 16.23
CA ILE A 58 5.22 1.39 16.99
C ILE A 58 4.58 1.50 18.37
N PRO A 59 5.21 0.98 19.43
CA PRO A 59 4.67 1.08 20.78
C PRO A 59 4.67 2.54 21.26
N THR A 60 3.70 2.88 22.09
CA THR A 60 3.69 4.15 22.80
C THR A 60 4.74 4.14 23.91
N LYS A 61 5.41 5.26 24.16
CA LYS A 61 6.39 5.40 25.25
C LYS A 61 5.76 5.27 26.65
N SER A 62 4.45 5.46 26.75
CA SER A 62 3.65 5.30 27.97
C SER A 62 2.51 4.32 27.72
N SER A 63 2.00 3.69 28.78
CA SER A 63 0.86 2.76 28.65
C SER A 63 -0.37 3.46 28.08
N SER A 64 -1.00 2.85 27.08
CA SER A 64 -2.18 3.36 26.38
C SER A 64 -3.07 2.20 25.97
N ASN A 65 -4.38 2.40 26.07
CA ASN A 65 -5.40 1.49 25.55
C ASN A 65 -5.94 1.91 24.17
N LYS A 66 -5.24 2.82 23.48
CA LYS A 66 -5.64 3.34 22.17
C LYS A 66 -4.69 2.82 21.09
N LEU A 67 -5.26 2.51 19.93
CA LEU A 67 -4.53 2.16 18.71
C LEU A 67 -4.85 3.20 17.63
N VAL A 68 -3.83 3.66 16.91
CA VAL A 68 -3.96 4.50 15.72
C VAL A 68 -3.51 3.67 14.52
N ILE A 69 -4.34 3.63 13.47
CA ILE A 69 -4.01 2.98 12.21
C ILE A 69 -3.76 4.08 11.18
N CYS A 70 -2.52 4.20 10.72
CA CYS A 70 -2.13 5.12 9.66
C CYS A 70 -2.04 4.34 8.34
N ASN A 71 -3.07 4.40 7.52
CA ASN A 71 -3.02 3.85 6.16
C ASN A 71 -2.50 4.91 5.17
N HIS A 72 -1.93 4.44 4.06
CA HIS A 72 -1.51 5.29 2.95
C HIS A 72 -2.53 5.23 1.79
N PHE A 73 -2.38 6.13 0.82
CA PHE A 73 -3.07 6.08 -0.47
C PHE A 73 -2.27 5.26 -1.50
N MET A 74 -2.86 4.90 -2.63
CA MET A 74 -2.14 4.29 -3.76
C MET A 74 -1.40 5.39 -4.55
N PRO A 75 -0.10 5.25 -4.87
CA PRO A 75 0.72 4.03 -4.85
C PRO A 75 1.73 3.96 -3.68
N GLY A 76 1.47 4.66 -2.57
CA GLY A 76 2.35 4.66 -1.40
C GLY A 76 2.44 3.32 -0.68
N ASN A 77 3.24 3.29 0.40
CA ASN A 77 3.38 2.18 1.33
C ASN A 77 3.53 2.71 2.79
N ARG A 78 3.89 1.83 3.75
CA ARG A 78 4.10 2.19 5.18
C ARG A 78 5.19 3.25 5.44
N TYR A 79 6.11 3.47 4.51
CA TYR A 79 7.08 4.57 4.53
C TYR A 79 6.50 5.86 3.91
N GLY A 80 5.68 5.73 2.87
CA GLY A 80 5.06 6.85 2.14
C GLY A 80 5.09 6.63 0.63
N PHE A 81 5.09 7.73 -0.14
CA PHE A 81 5.20 7.70 -1.60
C PHE A 81 6.49 8.42 -2.05
N ALA A 82 7.35 7.70 -2.77
CA ALA A 82 8.66 8.20 -3.22
C ALA A 82 8.58 8.94 -4.58
N GLY A 83 7.62 9.85 -4.74
CA GLY A 83 7.36 10.57 -6.00
C GLY A 83 8.47 11.51 -6.49
N HIS A 84 9.57 11.63 -5.74
CA HIS A 84 10.77 12.37 -6.16
C HIS A 84 11.73 11.51 -6.98
N LEU A 85 11.50 10.19 -7.06
CA LEU A 85 12.35 9.30 -7.86
C LEU A 85 11.90 9.33 -9.33
N PRO A 86 12.83 9.24 -10.32
CA PRO A 86 12.51 9.40 -11.74
C PRO A 86 11.46 8.44 -12.32
N GLN A 87 11.24 7.30 -11.67
CA GLN A 87 10.28 6.28 -12.10
C GLN A 87 8.83 6.53 -11.68
N TYR A 88 8.55 7.60 -10.93
CA TYR A 88 7.21 7.93 -10.39
C TYR A 88 6.69 9.29 -10.86
#